data_AF-A0A7S3BSJ1-F1
#
_entry.id   AF-A0A7S3BSJ1-F1
#
_cell.length_a   1.000
_cell.length_b   1.000
_cell.length_c   1.000
_cell.angle_alpha   90.00
_cell.angle_beta   90.00
_cell.angle_gamma   90.00
#
_symmetry.space_group_name_H-M   'P 1'
#
loop_
_entity.id
_entity.type
_entity.pdbx_description
1 polymer ?
#
loop_
_entity_poly.entity_id
_entity_poly.type
_entity_poly.pdbx_seq_one_letter_code
_entity_poly.pdbx_strand_id
1 'polypeptide(L)'
;GPAIESAWRLAKVDVLVNVAKTWFSELLEDDAEAIEWLPDVAETEADAVVPFSWSTGQPLGCIAVKTSKKKMNKFHKEMIKVTKQVLKDVVGEIEVMHIGSADIVANLPADLSGATAAARLLLPKKLLAYARKLLSEMDIKEAIAEIKTYKSPPEVVVKVMRGVLILLGRKKKDLPEWNEVRAALDNKIVDECVALDASAKSKKQKWVDSKQCVKGLDSDEVITKGSVPVQAFYKWLEISFLVRKVSKDMRKKDEEDKEEEEEEE
;
A
#
# COMPACT_ATOMS: atom_id res chain seq x y z
N GLY A 1 -31.43 3.68 -12.58
CA GLY A 1 -31.40 4.56 -13.78
C GLY A 1 -30.03 5.20 -13.91
N PRO A 2 -29.65 5.73 -15.09
CA PRO A 2 -28.29 6.21 -15.36
C PRO A 2 -27.76 7.23 -14.36
N ALA A 3 -28.58 8.20 -13.93
CA ALA A 3 -28.19 9.21 -12.94
C ALA A 3 -27.83 8.60 -11.56
N ILE A 4 -28.54 7.54 -11.14
CA ILE A 4 -28.26 6.84 -9.88
C ILE A 4 -26.92 6.10 -9.98
N GLU A 5 -26.65 5.45 -11.12
CA GLU A 5 -25.34 4.81 -11.32
C GLU A 5 -24.19 5.82 -11.35
N SER A 6 -24.36 6.95 -12.04
CA SER A 6 -23.35 8.02 -12.07
C SER A 6 -23.06 8.56 -10.67
N ALA A 7 -24.09 8.89 -9.88
CA ALA A 7 -23.92 9.34 -8.50
C ALA A 7 -23.24 8.27 -7.63
N TRP A 8 -23.61 7.00 -7.82
CA TRP A 8 -23.00 5.88 -7.11
C TRP A 8 -21.52 5.69 -7.45
N ARG A 9 -21.13 5.82 -8.73
CA ARG A 9 -19.72 5.75 -9.16
C ARG A 9 -18.90 6.90 -8.59
N LEU A 10 -19.44 8.12 -8.59
CA LEU A 10 -18.79 9.27 -7.96
C LEU A 10 -18.53 9.03 -6.47
N ALA A 11 -19.51 8.48 -5.74
CA ALA A 11 -19.30 8.11 -4.34
C ALA A 11 -18.18 7.05 -4.15
N LYS A 12 -17.96 6.15 -5.13
CA LYS A 12 -16.81 5.21 -5.10
C LYS A 12 -15.49 5.89 -5.42
N VAL A 13 -15.49 6.89 -6.29
CA VAL A 13 -14.31 7.74 -6.53
C VAL A 13 -13.94 8.49 -5.26
N ASP A 14 -14.89 9.07 -4.52
CA ASP A 14 -14.59 9.77 -3.26
C ASP A 14 -13.92 8.84 -2.23
N VAL A 15 -14.41 7.61 -2.16
CA VAL A 15 -13.82 6.55 -1.33
C VAL A 15 -12.38 6.25 -1.77
N LEU A 16 -12.15 6.12 -3.09
CA LEU A 16 -10.81 5.90 -3.65
C LEU A 16 -9.87 7.07 -3.37
N VAL A 17 -10.34 8.32 -3.49
CA VAL A 17 -9.58 9.53 -3.18
C VAL A 17 -9.10 9.48 -1.74
N ASN A 18 -9.96 9.14 -0.79
CA ASN A 18 -9.58 9.02 0.63
C ASN A 18 -8.51 7.94 0.88
N VAL A 19 -8.61 6.80 0.19
CA VAL A 19 -7.58 5.75 0.27
C VAL A 19 -6.25 6.22 -0.36
N ALA A 20 -6.29 6.92 -1.49
CA ALA A 20 -5.10 7.48 -2.12
C ALA A 20 -4.43 8.54 -1.24
N LYS A 21 -5.21 9.43 -0.60
CA LYS A 21 -4.69 10.40 0.38
C LYS A 21 -4.02 9.70 1.57
N THR A 22 -4.64 8.64 2.09
CA THR A 22 -4.07 7.82 3.17
C THR A 22 -2.76 7.19 2.75
N TRP A 23 -2.69 6.65 1.53
CA TRP A 23 -1.47 6.09 0.98
C TRP A 23 -0.35 7.14 0.85
N PHE A 24 -0.63 8.31 0.31
CA PHE A 24 0.39 9.37 0.22
C PHE A 24 0.84 9.87 1.58
N SER A 25 -0.05 9.91 2.57
CA SER A 25 0.32 10.28 3.94
C SER A 25 1.22 9.23 4.59
N GLU A 26 0.97 7.93 4.39
CA GLU A 26 1.87 6.88 4.89
C GLU A 26 3.19 6.84 4.12
N LEU A 27 3.15 7.06 2.80
CA LEU A 27 4.34 7.05 1.95
C LEU A 27 5.33 8.16 2.29
N LEU A 28 4.81 9.34 2.65
CA LEU A 28 5.62 10.53 2.94
C LEU A 28 5.91 10.70 4.44
N GLU A 29 5.18 10.02 5.31
CA GLU A 29 5.30 10.16 6.78
C GLU A 29 5.38 11.63 7.21
N ASP A 30 6.44 12.01 7.92
CA ASP A 30 6.69 13.36 8.44
C ASP A 30 7.06 14.39 7.34
N ASP A 31 7.30 13.95 6.11
CA ASP A 31 7.59 14.83 4.98
C ASP A 31 6.32 15.40 4.32
N ALA A 32 5.12 14.89 4.64
CA ALA A 32 3.86 15.42 4.12
C ALA A 32 3.48 16.74 4.82
N GLU A 33 3.33 17.83 4.06
CA GLU A 33 2.77 19.09 4.55
C GLU A 33 1.26 19.15 4.33
N ALA A 34 0.83 18.86 3.10
CA ALA A 34 -0.59 18.87 2.74
C ALA A 34 -0.87 17.84 1.64
N ILE A 35 -2.02 17.16 1.75
CA ILE A 35 -2.52 16.23 0.75
C ILE A 35 -4.00 16.55 0.54
N GLU A 36 -4.31 17.18 -0.58
CA GLU A 36 -5.61 17.80 -0.81
C GLU A 36 -6.25 17.29 -2.09
N TRP A 37 -7.58 17.19 -2.08
CA TRP A 37 -8.36 16.95 -3.29
C TRP A 37 -8.74 18.29 -3.90
N LEU A 38 -8.38 18.50 -5.15
CA LEU A 38 -8.75 19.68 -5.91
C LEU A 38 -9.73 19.26 -7.01
N PRO A 39 -10.95 19.83 -7.04
CA PRO A 39 -11.95 19.48 -8.05
C PRO A 39 -11.55 19.96 -9.46
N ASP A 40 -10.60 20.90 -9.55
CA ASP A 40 -10.10 21.43 -10.81
C ASP A 40 -8.56 21.49 -10.80
N VAL A 41 -7.95 21.35 -11.98
CA VAL A 41 -6.49 21.39 -12.14
C VAL A 41 -6.03 22.84 -12.29
N ALA A 42 -6.35 23.67 -11.29
CA ALA A 42 -5.85 25.03 -11.21
C ALA A 42 -4.33 25.03 -10.92
N GLU A 43 -3.66 26.15 -11.21
CA GLU A 43 -2.26 26.34 -10.84
C GLU A 43 -2.10 26.11 -9.33
N THR A 44 -1.29 25.12 -8.96
CA THR A 44 -1.03 24.73 -7.59
C THR A 44 0.47 24.70 -7.36
N GLU A 45 0.91 25.17 -6.19
CA GLU A 45 2.31 25.10 -5.74
C GLU A 45 2.70 23.70 -5.21
N ALA A 46 1.89 22.67 -5.52
CA ALA A 46 2.13 21.31 -5.08
C ALA A 46 3.39 20.71 -5.71
N ASP A 47 4.14 19.94 -4.92
CA ASP A 47 5.33 19.22 -5.38
C ASP A 47 4.98 18.06 -6.33
N ALA A 48 3.78 17.48 -6.20
CA ALA A 48 3.23 16.52 -7.14
C ALA A 48 1.71 16.65 -7.29
N VAL A 49 1.23 16.37 -8.50
CA VAL A 49 -0.20 16.35 -8.84
C VAL A 49 -0.57 15.01 -9.46
N VAL A 50 -1.57 14.35 -8.87
CA VAL A 50 -2.06 13.04 -9.30
C VAL A 50 -3.48 13.21 -9.86
N PRO A 51 -3.65 13.31 -11.18
CA PRO A 51 -4.95 13.56 -11.80
C PRO A 51 -5.83 12.32 -11.80
N PHE A 52 -7.14 12.55 -11.68
CA PHE A 52 -8.21 11.58 -11.83
C PHE A 52 -9.06 11.98 -13.02
N SER A 53 -9.32 11.03 -13.91
CA SER A 53 -10.17 11.21 -15.08
C SER A 53 -10.83 9.90 -15.45
N TRP A 54 -12.03 9.98 -15.98
CA TRP A 54 -12.68 8.83 -16.62
C TRP A 54 -11.88 8.36 -17.84
N SER A 55 -12.13 7.13 -18.30
CA SER A 55 -11.51 6.58 -19.51
C SER A 55 -11.85 7.39 -20.77
N THR A 56 -12.99 8.09 -20.76
CA THR A 56 -13.41 9.06 -21.78
C THR A 56 -12.57 10.34 -21.81
N GLY A 57 -11.69 10.54 -20.82
CA GLY A 57 -10.86 11.74 -20.67
C GLY A 57 -11.54 12.88 -19.91
N GLN A 58 -12.80 12.74 -19.52
CA GLN A 58 -13.46 13.74 -18.67
C GLN A 58 -12.76 13.82 -17.29
N PRO A 59 -12.31 15.01 -16.87
CA PRO A 59 -11.62 15.18 -15.60
C PRO A 59 -12.58 15.02 -14.42
N LEU A 60 -12.07 14.40 -13.36
CA LEU A 60 -12.76 14.28 -12.07
C LEU A 60 -12.20 15.23 -11.02
N GLY A 61 -10.91 15.54 -11.12
CA GLY A 61 -10.15 16.33 -10.16
C GLY A 61 -8.73 15.80 -10.05
N CYS A 62 -8.00 16.21 -9.02
CA CYS A 62 -6.66 15.72 -8.74
C CYS A 62 -6.36 15.70 -7.24
N ILE A 63 -5.40 14.87 -6.86
CA ILE A 63 -4.76 14.96 -5.55
C ILE A 63 -3.49 15.79 -5.70
N ALA A 64 -3.45 16.91 -5.01
CA ALA A 64 -2.27 17.75 -4.85
C ALA A 64 -1.50 17.30 -3.60
N VAL A 65 -0.20 17.05 -3.76
CA VAL A 65 0.69 16.60 -2.70
C VAL A 65 1.78 17.63 -2.51
N LYS A 66 1.81 18.23 -1.32
CA LYS A 66 2.82 19.19 -0.90
C LYS A 66 3.67 18.57 0.20
N THR A 67 4.98 18.64 0.02
CA THR A 67 5.96 18.22 1.02
C THR A 67 6.43 19.39 1.86
N SER A 68 6.88 19.09 3.07
CA SER A 68 7.47 20.08 3.97
C SER A 68 8.81 20.60 3.40
N LYS A 69 9.62 21.28 4.22
CA LYS A 69 10.91 21.86 3.78
C LYS A 69 11.87 20.84 3.11
N LYS A 70 11.65 19.54 3.29
CA LYS A 70 12.38 18.48 2.59
C LYS A 70 11.66 18.12 1.29
N LYS A 71 12.37 18.24 0.17
CA LYS A 71 11.86 17.84 -1.16
C LYS A 71 11.59 16.34 -1.21
N MET A 72 10.56 15.95 -1.96
CA MET A 72 10.32 14.54 -2.33
C MET A 72 11.58 13.86 -2.84
N ASN A 73 11.86 12.74 -2.23
CA ASN A 73 13.04 11.94 -2.46
C ASN A 73 12.83 11.00 -3.66
N LYS A 74 13.83 10.17 -4.03
CA LYS A 74 13.71 9.34 -5.24
C LYS A 74 12.63 8.27 -5.10
N PHE A 75 12.51 7.68 -3.91
CA PHE A 75 11.48 6.69 -3.59
C PHE A 75 10.07 7.27 -3.69
N HIS A 76 9.84 8.43 -3.06
CA HIS A 76 8.53 9.10 -3.08
C HIS A 76 8.07 9.37 -4.51
N LYS A 77 8.95 9.93 -5.34
CA LYS A 77 8.66 10.22 -6.76
C LYS A 77 8.33 8.96 -7.54
N GLU A 78 9.08 7.88 -7.33
CA GLU A 78 8.83 6.60 -7.98
C GLU A 78 7.46 6.03 -7.58
N MET A 79 7.17 5.98 -6.27
CA MET A 79 5.92 5.44 -5.76
C MET A 79 4.71 6.28 -6.15
N ILE A 80 4.82 7.61 -6.19
CA ILE A 80 3.76 8.49 -6.71
C ILE A 80 3.52 8.22 -8.19
N LYS A 81 4.57 8.04 -9.00
CA LYS A 81 4.45 7.69 -10.42
C LYS A 81 3.73 6.35 -10.63
N VAL A 82 4.11 5.33 -9.87
CA VAL A 82 3.44 4.02 -9.89
C VAL A 82 1.97 4.16 -9.48
N THR A 83 1.71 4.87 -8.38
CA THR A 83 0.36 5.10 -7.87
C THR A 83 -0.51 5.82 -8.90
N LYS A 84 0.02 6.82 -9.61
CA LYS A 84 -0.69 7.51 -10.69
C LYS A 84 -1.09 6.57 -11.82
N GLN A 85 -0.23 5.62 -12.19
CA GLN A 85 -0.58 4.63 -13.21
C GLN A 85 -1.65 3.66 -12.70
N VAL A 86 -1.47 3.13 -11.49
CA VAL A 86 -2.44 2.20 -10.88
C VAL A 86 -3.81 2.86 -10.69
N LEU A 87 -3.86 4.14 -10.32
CA LEU A 87 -5.11 4.88 -10.15
C LEU A 87 -5.92 4.98 -11.42
N LYS A 88 -5.29 5.12 -12.59
CA LYS A 88 -6.01 5.10 -13.88
C LYS A 88 -6.73 3.78 -14.07
N ASP A 89 -6.06 2.67 -13.78
CA ASP A 89 -6.64 1.34 -13.89
C ASP A 89 -7.78 1.15 -12.87
N VAL A 90 -7.62 1.66 -11.64
CA VAL A 90 -8.67 1.60 -10.60
C VAL A 90 -9.90 2.42 -11.00
N VAL A 91 -9.71 3.64 -11.51
CA VAL A 91 -10.82 4.49 -11.95
C VAL A 91 -11.56 3.86 -13.13
N GLY A 92 -10.84 3.27 -14.07
CA GLY A 92 -11.43 2.51 -15.17
C GLY A 92 -12.27 1.32 -14.69
N GLU A 93 -11.81 0.61 -13.65
CA GLU A 93 -12.61 -0.45 -13.03
C GLU A 93 -13.89 0.11 -12.39
N ILE A 94 -13.82 1.22 -11.64
CA ILE A 94 -15.00 1.87 -11.05
C ILE A 94 -15.99 2.34 -12.13
N GLU A 95 -15.49 2.82 -13.27
CA GLU A 95 -16.33 3.29 -14.38
C GLU A 95 -17.23 2.20 -14.95
N VAL A 96 -16.74 0.95 -15.00
CA VAL A 96 -17.52 -0.22 -15.46
C VAL A 96 -18.26 -0.95 -14.34
N MET A 97 -18.16 -0.46 -13.09
CA MET A 97 -18.91 -1.04 -11.98
C MET A 97 -20.41 -0.71 -12.09
N HIS A 98 -21.23 -1.68 -11.66
CA HIS A 98 -22.69 -1.57 -11.59
C HIS A 98 -23.20 -1.92 -10.20
N ILE A 99 -24.34 -1.32 -9.84
CA ILE A 99 -25.03 -1.60 -8.59
C ILE A 99 -25.47 -3.08 -8.61
N GLY A 100 -25.06 -3.84 -7.59
CA GLY A 100 -25.41 -5.27 -7.47
C GLY A 100 -24.51 -6.23 -8.25
N SER A 101 -23.45 -5.76 -8.91
CA SER A 101 -22.49 -6.67 -9.56
C SER A 101 -21.71 -7.47 -8.51
N ALA A 102 -21.84 -8.80 -8.59
CA ALA A 102 -21.19 -9.75 -7.68
C ALA A 102 -19.66 -9.78 -7.86
N ASP A 103 -19.16 -9.47 -9.07
CA ASP A 103 -17.74 -9.54 -9.40
C ASP A 103 -16.91 -8.53 -8.60
N ILE A 104 -17.54 -7.41 -8.22
CA ILE A 104 -16.91 -6.34 -7.44
C ILE A 104 -16.56 -6.82 -6.03
N VAL A 105 -17.41 -7.67 -5.44
CA VAL A 105 -17.26 -8.16 -4.06
C VAL A 105 -16.60 -9.53 -3.97
N ALA A 106 -16.49 -10.26 -5.08
CA ALA A 106 -15.96 -11.63 -5.13
C ALA A 106 -14.54 -11.78 -4.55
N ASN A 107 -13.74 -10.72 -4.63
CA ASN A 107 -12.36 -10.73 -4.15
C ASN A 107 -12.18 -10.16 -2.74
N LEU A 108 -13.26 -9.82 -2.02
CA LEU A 108 -13.17 -9.30 -0.65
C LEU A 108 -12.79 -10.40 0.35
N PRO A 109 -12.08 -10.06 1.44
CA PRO A 109 -11.99 -10.94 2.61
C PRO A 109 -13.38 -11.36 3.06
N ALA A 110 -13.54 -12.61 3.52
CA ALA A 110 -14.84 -13.18 3.90
C ALA A 110 -15.59 -12.38 4.98
N ASP A 111 -14.89 -11.56 5.75
CA ASP A 111 -15.45 -10.73 6.80
C ASP A 111 -15.73 -9.28 6.39
N LEU A 112 -15.57 -8.96 5.11
CA LEU A 112 -15.88 -7.66 4.52
C LEU A 112 -16.87 -7.86 3.37
N SER A 113 -17.78 -6.91 3.19
CA SER A 113 -18.79 -7.00 2.13
C SER A 113 -19.14 -5.63 1.56
N GLY A 114 -19.84 -5.66 0.43
CA GLY A 114 -20.36 -4.45 -0.20
C GLY A 114 -19.37 -3.71 -1.10
N ALA A 115 -19.93 -2.95 -2.05
CA ALA A 115 -19.16 -2.27 -3.07
C ALA A 115 -18.26 -1.15 -2.52
N THR A 116 -18.58 -0.58 -1.36
CA THR A 116 -17.72 0.42 -0.71
C THR A 116 -16.42 -0.21 -0.22
N ALA A 117 -16.48 -1.36 0.45
CA ALA A 117 -15.29 -2.09 0.90
C ALA A 117 -14.45 -2.56 -0.29
N ALA A 118 -15.11 -3.01 -1.36
CA ALA A 118 -14.44 -3.36 -2.62
C ALA A 118 -13.67 -2.18 -3.19
N ALA A 119 -14.33 -1.02 -3.38
CA ALA A 119 -13.70 0.20 -3.88
C ALA A 119 -12.51 0.65 -3.02
N ARG A 120 -12.63 0.58 -1.68
CA ARG A 120 -11.52 0.89 -0.75
C ARG A 120 -10.28 0.02 -0.97
N LEU A 121 -10.46 -1.24 -1.35
CA LEU A 121 -9.35 -2.19 -1.52
C LEU A 121 -8.76 -2.24 -2.93
N LEU A 122 -9.36 -1.62 -3.94
CA LEU A 122 -8.86 -1.67 -5.32
C LEU A 122 -7.43 -1.14 -5.43
N LEU A 123 -7.19 0.08 -4.96
CA LEU A 123 -5.86 0.71 -5.03
C LEU A 123 -4.81 -0.08 -4.23
N PRO A 124 -5.02 -0.38 -2.92
CA PRO A 124 -4.07 -1.17 -2.15
C PRO A 124 -3.76 -2.54 -2.76
N LYS A 125 -4.77 -3.26 -3.29
CA LYS A 125 -4.56 -4.58 -3.91
C LYS A 125 -3.77 -4.49 -5.20
N LYS A 126 -4.05 -3.51 -6.06
CA LYS A 126 -3.28 -3.34 -7.31
C LYS A 126 -1.85 -2.89 -7.04
N LEU A 127 -1.62 -2.01 -6.06
CA LEU A 127 -0.26 -1.68 -5.61
C LEU A 127 0.46 -2.93 -5.08
N LEU A 128 -0.23 -3.78 -4.30
CA LEU A 128 0.37 -5.01 -3.78
C LEU A 128 0.68 -6.00 -4.92
N ALA A 129 -0.20 -6.11 -5.91
CA ALA A 129 0.05 -6.90 -7.11
C ALA A 129 1.27 -6.40 -7.89
N TYR A 130 1.44 -5.07 -8.02
CA TYR A 130 2.65 -4.47 -8.58
C TYR A 130 3.91 -4.88 -7.80
N ALA A 131 3.89 -4.75 -6.46
CA ALA A 131 5.06 -5.10 -5.64
C ALA A 131 5.39 -6.59 -5.67
N ARG A 132 4.37 -7.46 -5.68
CA ARG A 132 4.54 -8.90 -5.85
C ARG A 132 5.11 -9.24 -7.22
N LYS A 133 4.66 -8.55 -8.28
CA LYS A 133 5.21 -8.70 -9.62
C LYS A 133 6.71 -8.39 -9.64
N LEU A 134 7.12 -7.26 -9.04
CA LEU A 134 8.55 -6.93 -8.89
C LEU A 134 9.33 -8.06 -8.21
N LEU A 135 8.78 -8.64 -7.13
CA LEU A 135 9.44 -9.74 -6.44
C LEU A 135 9.53 -11.01 -7.29
N SER A 136 8.47 -11.35 -8.01
CA SER A 136 8.40 -12.58 -8.83
C SER A 136 9.24 -12.52 -10.12
N GLU A 137 9.52 -11.32 -10.63
CA GLU A 137 10.32 -11.12 -11.85
C GLU A 137 11.83 -11.16 -11.59
N MET A 138 12.27 -11.09 -10.33
CA MET A 138 13.68 -11.23 -9.97
C MET A 138 14.11 -12.70 -9.98
N ASP A 139 15.36 -12.98 -10.33
CA ASP A 139 15.96 -14.27 -10.01
C ASP A 139 16.14 -14.35 -8.49
N ILE A 140 15.26 -15.12 -7.83
CA ILE A 140 15.22 -15.23 -6.37
C ILE A 140 16.53 -15.79 -5.83
N LYS A 141 17.18 -16.73 -6.54
CA LYS A 141 18.43 -17.34 -6.06
C LYS A 141 19.55 -16.32 -6.08
N GLU A 142 19.67 -15.56 -7.16
CA GLU A 142 20.67 -14.51 -7.26
C GLU A 142 20.40 -13.37 -6.28
N ALA A 143 19.15 -12.92 -6.17
CA ALA A 143 18.74 -11.87 -5.24
C ALA A 143 19.05 -12.22 -3.78
N ILE A 144 18.73 -13.45 -3.35
CA ILE A 144 19.00 -13.90 -1.99
C ILE A 144 20.51 -14.15 -1.78
N ALA A 145 21.22 -14.69 -2.78
CA ALA A 145 22.66 -14.84 -2.71
C ALA A 145 23.36 -13.48 -2.54
N GLU A 146 22.96 -12.48 -3.33
CA GLU A 146 23.45 -11.10 -3.26
C GLU A 146 23.24 -10.50 -1.87
N ILE A 147 22.01 -10.54 -1.36
CA ILE A 147 21.71 -10.06 0.00
C ILE A 147 22.56 -10.80 1.04
N LYS A 148 22.74 -12.12 0.89
CA LYS A 148 23.57 -12.90 1.79
C LYS A 148 25.07 -12.61 1.64
N THR A 149 25.56 -11.87 0.66
CA THR A 149 26.99 -11.56 0.54
C THR A 149 27.46 -10.48 1.53
N TYR A 150 26.54 -9.69 2.09
CA TYR A 150 26.90 -8.65 3.05
C TYR A 150 27.58 -9.24 4.30
N LYS A 151 28.87 -8.95 4.46
CA LYS A 151 29.62 -9.26 5.68
C LYS A 151 29.21 -8.35 6.85
N SER A 152 29.00 -7.07 6.54
CA SER A 152 28.51 -6.04 7.47
C SER A 152 27.51 -5.17 6.69
N PRO A 153 26.21 -5.54 6.66
CA PRO A 153 25.21 -4.82 5.91
C PRO A 153 24.92 -3.45 6.54
N PRO A 154 24.53 -2.45 5.73
CA PRO A 154 23.90 -1.23 6.24
C PRO A 154 22.69 -1.55 7.13
N GLU A 155 22.47 -0.77 8.18
CA GLU A 155 21.36 -1.00 9.14
C GLU A 155 20.00 -1.05 8.44
N VAL A 156 19.80 -0.23 7.39
CA VAL A 156 18.57 -0.22 6.59
C VAL A 156 18.27 -1.57 5.94
N VAL A 157 19.29 -2.27 5.44
CA VAL A 157 19.14 -3.60 4.84
C VAL A 157 18.69 -4.60 5.90
N VAL A 158 19.33 -4.57 7.08
CA VAL A 158 18.96 -5.44 8.20
C VAL A 158 17.52 -5.20 8.64
N LYS A 159 17.13 -3.94 8.81
CA LYS A 159 15.78 -3.55 9.25
C LYS A 159 14.71 -3.98 8.25
N VAL A 160 14.92 -3.75 6.95
CA VAL A 160 13.99 -4.18 5.89
C VAL A 160 13.83 -5.70 5.90
N MET A 161 14.93 -6.46 5.82
CA MET A 161 14.87 -7.92 5.74
C MET A 161 14.31 -8.54 7.02
N ARG A 162 14.65 -8.00 8.19
CA ARG A 162 14.05 -8.41 9.46
C ARG A 162 12.54 -8.12 9.49
N GLY A 163 12.12 -6.94 9.02
CA GLY A 163 10.72 -6.57 8.92
C GLY A 163 9.92 -7.55 8.05
N VAL A 164 10.45 -7.92 6.89
CA VAL A 164 9.85 -8.94 6.00
C VAL A 164 9.71 -10.28 6.70
N LEU A 165 10.81 -10.83 7.25
CA LEU A 165 10.79 -12.14 7.91
C LEU A 165 9.80 -12.18 9.08
N ILE A 166 9.74 -11.12 9.89
CA ILE A 166 8.76 -11.01 10.99
C ILE A 166 7.34 -11.02 10.45
N LEU A 167 7.06 -10.27 9.36
CA LEU A 167 5.72 -10.24 8.77
C LEU A 167 5.29 -11.59 8.21
N LEU A 168 6.24 -12.35 7.67
CA LEU A 168 6.09 -13.74 7.23
C LEU A 168 6.04 -14.76 8.39
N GLY A 169 6.07 -14.29 9.64
CA GLY A 169 5.78 -15.11 10.83
C GLY A 169 7.00 -15.61 11.59
N ARG A 170 8.23 -15.24 11.20
CA ARG A 170 9.42 -15.48 12.03
C ARG A 170 9.32 -14.63 13.30
N LYS A 171 9.79 -15.14 14.44
CA LYS A 171 9.67 -14.42 15.71
C LYS A 171 10.78 -13.39 15.82
N LYS A 172 10.46 -12.18 16.26
CA LYS A 172 11.44 -11.08 16.46
C LYS A 172 12.64 -11.48 17.32
N LYS A 173 12.41 -12.31 18.35
CA LYS A 173 13.43 -12.81 19.28
C LYS A 173 14.43 -13.78 18.64
N ASP A 174 14.03 -14.44 17.56
CA ASP A 174 14.88 -15.39 16.83
C ASP A 174 15.70 -14.67 15.74
N LEU A 175 15.54 -13.34 15.61
CA LEU A 175 16.20 -12.50 14.62
C LEU A 175 16.92 -11.29 15.27
N PRO A 176 17.73 -11.46 16.34
CA PRO A 176 18.32 -10.35 17.06
C PRO A 176 19.28 -9.52 16.21
N GLU A 177 20.15 -10.19 15.43
CA GLU A 177 21.22 -9.58 14.65
C GLU A 177 21.21 -10.06 13.19
N TRP A 178 22.15 -9.53 12.39
CA TRP A 178 22.24 -9.84 10.96
C TRP A 178 22.48 -11.33 10.69
N ASN A 179 23.26 -12.03 11.52
CA ASN A 179 23.58 -13.44 11.26
C ASN A 179 22.33 -14.31 11.27
N GLU A 180 21.41 -14.08 12.20
CA GLU A 180 20.14 -14.82 12.28
C GLU A 180 19.18 -14.40 11.16
N VAL A 181 19.12 -13.10 10.84
CA VAL A 181 18.36 -12.59 9.68
C VAL A 181 18.84 -13.27 8.40
N ARG A 182 20.16 -13.26 8.16
CA ARG A 182 20.82 -13.88 7.00
C ARG A 182 20.56 -15.38 6.93
N ALA A 183 20.61 -16.08 8.05
CA ALA A 183 20.33 -17.52 8.11
C ALA A 183 18.87 -17.84 7.78
N ALA A 184 17.94 -16.98 8.18
CA ALA A 184 16.50 -17.15 7.94
C ALA A 184 16.04 -16.77 6.53
N LEU A 185 16.88 -16.10 5.73
CA LEU A 185 16.61 -15.88 4.31
C LEU A 185 16.73 -17.20 3.54
N ASP A 186 15.69 -17.56 2.81
CA ASP A 186 15.70 -18.73 1.93
C ASP A 186 15.09 -18.38 0.57
N ASN A 187 15.13 -19.34 -0.35
CA ASN A 187 14.61 -19.14 -1.71
C ASN A 187 13.08 -19.18 -1.78
N LYS A 188 12.37 -19.43 -0.67
CA LYS A 188 10.91 -19.48 -0.59
C LYS A 188 10.32 -18.15 -0.14
N ILE A 189 11.15 -17.22 0.35
CA ILE A 189 10.70 -15.95 0.91
C ILE A 189 9.82 -15.15 -0.07
N VAL A 190 10.09 -15.21 -1.37
CA VAL A 190 9.26 -14.54 -2.39
C VAL A 190 7.90 -15.22 -2.53
N ASP A 191 7.85 -16.56 -2.58
CA ASP A 191 6.58 -17.30 -2.60
C ASP A 191 5.73 -16.99 -1.35
N GLU A 192 6.37 -16.88 -0.19
CA GLU A 192 5.71 -16.49 1.05
C GLU A 192 5.18 -15.04 1.00
N CYS A 193 5.94 -14.10 0.42
CA CYS A 193 5.49 -12.71 0.19
C CYS A 193 4.30 -12.63 -0.77
N VAL A 194 4.31 -13.45 -1.83
CA VAL A 194 3.22 -13.53 -2.80
C VAL A 194 1.97 -14.15 -2.18
N ALA A 195 2.15 -15.21 -1.36
CA ALA A 195 1.06 -15.92 -0.71
C ALA A 195 0.43 -15.16 0.48
N LEU A 196 1.16 -14.23 1.11
CA LEU A 196 0.65 -13.49 2.27
C LEU A 196 -0.57 -12.63 1.90
N ASP A 197 -1.76 -12.98 2.38
CA ASP A 197 -2.92 -12.09 2.33
C ASP A 197 -2.83 -11.01 3.43
N ALA A 198 -2.45 -9.80 3.02
CA ALA A 198 -2.35 -8.63 3.89
C ALA A 198 -3.71 -8.08 4.36
N SER A 199 -4.80 -8.44 3.67
CA SER A 199 -6.16 -7.98 3.99
C SER A 199 -6.87 -8.86 5.02
N ALA A 200 -6.47 -10.13 5.14
CA ALA A 200 -7.02 -11.10 6.07
C ALA A 200 -6.81 -10.73 7.56
N LYS A 201 -7.73 -11.22 8.41
CA LYS A 201 -7.54 -11.24 9.87
C LYS A 201 -6.32 -12.09 10.22
N SER A 202 -5.41 -11.53 10.99
CA SER A 202 -4.19 -12.22 11.43
C SER A 202 -3.64 -11.60 12.72
N LYS A 203 -2.73 -12.31 13.39
CA LYS A 203 -2.13 -11.92 14.67
C LYS A 203 -1.56 -10.49 14.60
N LYS A 204 -2.08 -9.58 15.43
CA LYS A 204 -1.67 -8.16 15.46
C LYS A 204 -0.16 -8.00 15.68
N GLN A 205 0.43 -8.84 16.52
CA GLN A 205 1.82 -8.68 16.97
C GLN A 205 2.85 -8.66 15.82
N LYS A 206 2.74 -9.57 14.84
CA LYS A 206 3.72 -9.62 13.73
C LYS A 206 3.71 -8.35 12.87
N TRP A 207 2.54 -7.73 12.69
CA TRP A 207 2.40 -6.47 11.96
C TRP A 207 3.03 -5.31 12.71
N VAL A 208 2.79 -5.25 14.03
CA VAL A 208 3.37 -4.23 14.91
C VAL A 208 4.89 -4.37 14.96
N ASP A 209 5.40 -5.58 15.19
CA ASP A 209 6.84 -5.83 15.27
C ASP A 209 7.55 -5.56 13.95
N SER A 210 6.94 -5.95 12.82
CA SER A 210 7.46 -5.68 11.48
C SER A 210 7.50 -4.18 11.19
N LYS A 211 6.40 -3.45 11.43
CA LYS A 211 6.36 -1.99 11.23
C LYS A 211 7.35 -1.27 12.14
N GLN A 212 7.54 -1.74 13.38
CA GLN A 212 8.53 -1.19 14.30
C GLN A 212 9.98 -1.40 13.84
N CYS A 213 10.28 -2.45 13.06
CA CYS A 213 11.61 -2.64 12.48
C CYS A 213 11.96 -1.59 11.43
N VAL A 214 10.98 -1.15 10.65
CA VAL A 214 11.19 -0.17 9.56
C VAL A 214 10.78 1.25 9.91
N LYS A 215 10.22 1.48 11.10
CA LYS A 215 9.82 2.80 11.57
C LYS A 215 11.00 3.77 11.57
N GLY A 216 10.82 4.94 10.95
CA GLY A 216 11.83 5.99 10.87
C GLY A 216 13.01 5.62 9.97
N LEU A 217 12.87 4.60 9.12
CA LEU A 217 13.81 4.40 8.02
C LEU A 217 13.66 5.55 7.03
N ASP A 218 14.78 6.18 6.69
CA ASP A 218 14.81 7.10 5.56
C ASP A 218 14.72 6.27 4.26
N SER A 219 13.63 6.46 3.52
CA SER A 219 13.41 5.74 2.27
C SER A 219 14.48 6.07 1.21
N ASP A 220 15.12 7.24 1.27
CA ASP A 220 16.27 7.58 0.42
C ASP A 220 17.50 6.77 0.82
N GLU A 221 17.69 6.47 2.11
CA GLU A 221 18.76 5.60 2.57
C GLU A 221 18.54 4.16 2.08
N VAL A 222 17.29 3.67 2.06
CA VAL A 222 16.97 2.36 1.50
C VAL A 222 17.29 2.31 0.00
N ILE A 223 16.96 3.35 -0.77
CA ILE A 223 17.26 3.39 -2.21
C ILE A 223 18.75 3.54 -2.50
N THR A 224 19.48 4.28 -1.68
CA THR A 224 20.92 4.53 -1.91
C THR A 224 21.81 3.39 -1.42
N LYS A 225 21.48 2.78 -0.28
CA LYS A 225 22.30 1.73 0.35
C LYS A 225 21.78 0.31 0.11
N GLY A 226 20.50 0.15 -0.20
CA GLY A 226 19.89 -1.14 -0.49
C GLY A 226 20.09 -1.55 -1.95
N SER A 227 20.38 -2.84 -2.17
CA SER A 227 20.34 -3.43 -3.51
C SER A 227 18.91 -3.48 -4.05
N VAL A 228 18.78 -3.73 -5.36
CA VAL A 228 17.47 -3.82 -6.04
C VAL A 228 16.50 -4.79 -5.33
N PRO A 229 16.93 -6.00 -4.91
CA PRO A 229 16.07 -6.89 -4.11
C PRO A 229 15.57 -6.27 -2.80
N VAL A 230 16.44 -5.59 -2.05
CA VAL A 230 16.07 -4.94 -0.78
C VAL A 230 15.02 -3.85 -1.02
N GLN A 231 15.17 -3.07 -2.10
CA GLN A 231 14.21 -2.04 -2.48
C GLN A 231 12.85 -2.65 -2.86
N ALA A 232 12.83 -3.78 -3.56
CA ALA A 232 11.60 -4.49 -3.91
C ALA A 232 10.88 -5.04 -2.66
N PHE A 233 11.64 -5.62 -1.72
CA PHE A 233 11.10 -6.06 -0.43
C PHE A 233 10.55 -4.91 0.41
N TYR A 234 11.24 -3.77 0.42
CA TYR A 234 10.77 -2.57 1.12
C TYR A 234 9.45 -2.04 0.52
N LYS A 235 9.36 -1.92 -0.81
CA LYS A 235 8.11 -1.56 -1.52
C LYS A 235 6.96 -2.50 -1.14
N TRP A 236 7.21 -3.81 -1.18
CA TRP A 236 6.22 -4.81 -0.80
C TRP A 236 5.77 -4.66 0.66
N LEU A 237 6.69 -4.34 1.57
CA LEU A 237 6.40 -4.18 2.99
C LEU A 237 5.49 -2.96 3.26
N GLU A 238 5.86 -1.79 2.72
CA GLU A 238 5.09 -0.55 2.85
C GLU A 238 3.66 -0.70 2.32
N ILE A 239 3.53 -1.30 1.13
CA ILE A 239 2.22 -1.54 0.52
C ILE A 239 1.41 -2.59 1.30
N SER A 240 2.07 -3.60 1.87
CA SER A 240 1.41 -4.57 2.74
C SER A 240 0.83 -3.89 3.99
N PHE A 241 1.51 -2.89 4.55
CA PHE A 241 0.98 -2.10 5.66
C PHE A 241 -0.22 -1.25 5.25
N LEU A 242 -0.21 -0.66 4.05
CA LEU A 242 -1.38 0.05 3.51
C LEU A 242 -2.60 -0.89 3.42
N VAL A 243 -2.44 -2.05 2.79
CA VAL A 243 -3.54 -3.03 2.65
C VAL A 243 -4.08 -3.42 4.02
N ARG A 244 -3.19 -3.68 5.00
CA ARG A 244 -3.58 -4.03 6.36
C ARG A 244 -4.32 -2.89 7.05
N LYS A 245 -3.85 -1.64 6.91
CA LYS A 245 -4.46 -0.45 7.51
C LYS A 245 -5.87 -0.24 6.97
N VAL A 246 -6.04 -0.14 5.66
CA VAL A 246 -7.35 0.03 5.02
C VAL A 246 -8.30 -1.10 5.42
N SER A 247 -7.82 -2.35 5.45
CA SER A 247 -8.63 -3.50 5.87
C SER A 247 -9.00 -3.49 7.35
N LYS A 248 -8.21 -2.86 8.22
CA LYS A 248 -8.53 -2.72 9.65
C LYS A 248 -9.50 -1.57 9.88
N ASP A 249 -9.31 -0.45 9.19
CA ASP A 249 -10.14 0.74 9.36
C ASP A 249 -11.58 0.47 8.87
N MET A 250 -11.75 -0.34 7.81
CA MET A 250 -13.08 -0.82 7.41
C MET A 250 -13.75 -1.67 8.49
N ARG A 251 -13.04 -2.65 9.05
CA ARG A 251 -13.62 -3.50 10.11
C ARG A 251 -14.00 -2.71 11.35
N LYS A 252 -13.17 -1.73 11.74
CA LYS A 252 -13.47 -0.87 12.88
C LYS A 252 -14.74 -0.07 12.62
N LYS A 253 -14.87 0.50 11.41
CA LYS A 253 -16.08 1.23 11.03
C LYS A 253 -17.32 0.31 11.02
N ASP A 254 -17.21 -0.89 10.46
CA ASP A 254 -18.32 -1.85 10.46
C ASP A 254 -18.71 -2.34 11.87
N GLU A 255 -17.81 -2.23 12.86
CA GLU A 255 -18.09 -2.49 14.28
C GLU A 255 -18.80 -1.29 14.91
N GLU A 256 -18.29 -0.06 14.68
CA GLU A 256 -18.88 1.21 15.15
C GLU A 256 -20.32 1.40 14.62
N ASP A 257 -20.53 1.22 13.32
CA ASP A 257 -21.84 1.40 12.68
C ASP A 257 -22.89 0.42 13.27
N LYS A 258 -22.48 -0.77 13.75
CA LYS A 258 -23.39 -1.75 14.39
C LYS A 258 -23.72 -1.40 15.83
N GLU A 259 -22.74 -0.88 16.58
CA GLU A 259 -22.97 -0.41 17.95
C GLU A 259 -23.95 0.76 17.96
N GLU A 260 -23.86 1.68 16.98
CA GLU A 260 -24.81 2.78 16.81
C GLU A 260 -26.23 2.30 16.47
N GLU A 261 -26.38 1.31 15.57
CA GLU A 261 -27.69 0.72 15.24
C GLU A 261 -28.33 0.01 16.45
N GLU A 262 -27.55 -0.67 17.29
CA GLU A 262 -28.04 -1.33 18.52
C GLU A 262 -28.42 -0.34 19.63
N GLU A 263 -27.84 0.88 19.65
CA GLU A 263 -28.20 1.94 20.60
C GLU A 263 -29.46 2.73 20.18
N GLU A 264 -29.84 2.68 18.90
CA GLU A 264 -31.04 3.36 18.36
C GLU A 264 -32.32 2.49 18.38
N GLU A 265 -32.21 1.17 18.60
CA GLU A 265 -33.32 0.20 18.74
C GLU A 265 -33.85 0.04 20.17
#